data_AF-A0A968QCQ9-F1
#
_entry.id   AF-A0A968QCQ9-F1
#
_cell.length_a   1.000
_cell.length_b   1.000
_cell.length_c   1.000
_cell.angle_alpha   90.00
_cell.angle_beta   90.00
_cell.angle_gamma   90.00
#
_symmetry.space_group_name_H-M   'P 1'
#
loop_
_entity.id
_entity.type
_entity.pdbx_description
1 polymer ?
#
loop_
_entity_poly.entity_id
_entity_poly.type
_entity_poly.pdbx_seq_one_letter_code
_entity_poly.pdbx_strand_id
1 'polypeptide(L)' 'MKFKTITYQRVKNLGNYESERLEISAELDDDDNVSKAIAILKSHVHEELDIQKPVIDDSDVPWA' A
#
# COMPACT_ATOMS: atom_id res chain seq x y z
N MET A 1 17.47 12.51 15.85
CA MET A 1 16.66 11.58 15.03
C MET A 1 15.34 12.25 14.74
N LYS A 2 14.98 12.40 13.47
CA LYS A 2 13.65 12.87 13.05
C LYS A 2 12.93 11.64 12.50
N PHE A 3 11.98 11.13 13.26
CA PHE A 3 11.10 10.07 12.77
C PHE A 3 10.01 10.69 11.92
N LYS A 4 9.80 10.15 10.71
CA LYS A 4 8.71 10.52 9.82
C LYS A 4 7.67 9.41 9.89
N THR A 5 6.44 9.74 10.29
CA THR A 5 5.34 8.78 10.23
C THR A 5 4.70 8.86 8.85
N ILE A 6 4.58 7.73 8.18
CA ILE A 6 3.74 7.61 6.98
C ILE A 6 2.52 6.76 7.32
N THR A 7 1.37 7.17 6.81
CA THR A 7 0.11 6.47 7.00
C THR A 7 -0.49 6.16 5.64
N TYR A 8 -0.89 4.91 5.45
CA TYR A 8 -1.60 4.47 4.26
C TYR A 8 -2.98 3.95 4.66
N GLN A 9 -4.02 4.54 4.07
CA GLN A 9 -5.41 4.17 4.30
C GLN A 9 -6.02 3.70 2.99
N ARG A 10 -6.73 2.57 3.02
CA ARG A 10 -7.54 2.10 1.91
C ARG A 10 -8.94 1.73 2.38
N VAL A 11 -9.92 2.01 1.53
CA VAL A 11 -11.32 1.67 1.73
C VAL A 11 -11.75 0.72 0.61
N LYS A 12 -12.21 -0.48 0.97
CA LYS A 12 -12.81 -1.48 0.08
C LYS A 12 -14.33 -1.40 0.24
N ASN A 13 -15.03 -1.05 -0.82
CA ASN A 13 -16.50 -1.09 -0.82
C ASN A 13 -16.95 -2.54 -1.06
N LEU A 14 -17.77 -3.07 -0.15
CA LEU A 14 -18.30 -4.45 -0.22
C LEU A 14 -19.70 -4.51 -0.87
N GLY A 15 -20.31 -3.35 -1.12
CA GLY A 15 -21.71 -3.26 -1.57
C GLY A 15 -22.68 -3.25 -0.37
N ASN A 16 -23.98 -3.10 -0.61
CA ASN A 16 -25.02 -3.08 0.44
C ASN A 16 -24.78 -2.06 1.58
N TYR A 17 -24.17 -0.92 1.28
CA TYR A 17 -23.74 0.10 2.27
C TYR A 17 -22.68 -0.37 3.26
N GLU A 18 -22.02 -1.49 2.98
CA GLU A 18 -20.89 -2.00 3.74
C GLU A 18 -19.56 -1.62 3.09
N SER A 19 -18.62 -1.19 3.91
CA SER A 19 -17.26 -0.84 3.49
C SER A 19 -16.28 -1.32 4.54
N GLU A 20 -15.19 -1.92 4.10
CA GLU A 20 -14.07 -2.31 4.94
C GLU A 20 -12.96 -1.27 4.79
N ARG A 21 -12.51 -0.71 5.91
CA ARG A 21 -11.44 0.29 5.93
C ARG A 21 -10.27 -0.26 6.71
N LEU A 22 -9.08 -0.17 6.12
CA LEU A 22 -7.84 -0.51 6.77
C LEU A 22 -6.86 0.67 6.71
N GLU A 23 -6.24 0.95 7.84
CA GLU A 23 -5.25 2.00 8.03
C GLU A 23 -4.02 1.40 8.68
N ILE A 24 -2.87 1.54 8.03
CA ILE A 24 -1.59 1.08 8.56
C ILE A 24 -0.61 2.25 8.55
N SER A 25 0.10 2.42 9.66
CA SER A 25 1.13 3.44 9.84
C SER A 25 2.48 2.79 10.04
N ALA A 26 3.53 3.42 9.51
CA ALA A 26 4.92 3.04 9.74
C ALA A 26 5.73 4.26 10.17
N GLU A 27 6.65 4.03 11.10
CA GLU A 27 7.65 5.01 11.51
C GLU A 27 8.91 4.79 10.67
N LEU A 28 9.37 5.83 9.98
CA LEU A 28 10.62 5.83 9.22
C LEU A 28 11.65 6.70 9.90
N ASP A 29 12.90 6.26 9.90
CA ASP A 29 14.04 7.12 10.18
C ASP A 29 14.45 7.92 8.93
N ASP A 30 15.44 8.82 9.04
CA ASP A 30 15.89 9.65 7.91
C ASP A 30 16.67 8.84 6.85
N ASP A 31 17.22 7.68 7.22
CA ASP A 31 17.91 6.77 6.31
C ASP A 31 16.96 5.83 5.56
N ASP A 32 15.70 5.73 6.01
CA ASP A 32 14.73 4.80 5.43
C ASP A 32 14.22 5.25 4.06
N ASN A 33 14.14 4.29 3.14
CA ASN A 33 13.58 4.52 1.82
C ASN A 33 12.05 4.59 1.87
N VAL A 34 11.52 5.82 1.81
CA VAL A 34 10.07 6.12 1.83
C VAL A 34 9.30 5.32 0.78
N SER A 35 9.81 5.21 -0.45
CA SER A 35 9.13 4.46 -1.52
C SER A 35 9.02 2.97 -1.20
N LYS A 36 10.05 2.39 -0.59
CA LYS A 36 10.03 0.99 -0.14
C LYS A 36 9.03 0.78 1.00
N ALA A 37 8.99 1.68 1.98
CA ALA A 37 8.04 1.61 3.09
C ALA A 37 6.58 1.74 2.61
N ILE A 38 6.31 2.64 1.65
CA ILE A 38 5.00 2.76 1.01
C ILE A 38 4.62 1.48 0.27
N ALA A 39 5.56 0.84 -0.45
CA ALA A 39 5.29 -0.40 -1.16
C ALA A 39 4.95 -1.55 -0.19
N ILE A 40 5.64 -1.62 0.95
CA ILE A 40 5.36 -2.58 2.03
C ILE A 40 3.96 -2.33 2.61
N LEU A 41 3.65 -1.09 2.99
CA LEU A 41 2.32 -0.73 3.52
C LEU A 41 1.19 -1.05 2.55
N LYS A 42 1.39 -0.77 1.26
CA LYS A 42 0.43 -1.13 0.21
C LYS A 42 0.24 -2.63 0.10
N SER A 43 1.32 -3.42 0.15
CA SER A 43 1.22 -4.89 0.09
C SER A 43 0.42 -5.42 1.28
N HIS A 44 0.78 -5.03 2.50
CA HIS A 44 0.04 -5.44 3.71
C HIS A 44 -1.43 -5.07 3.63
N VAL A 45 -1.75 -3.83 3.26
CA VAL A 45 -3.15 -3.42 3.16
C VAL A 45 -3.90 -4.18 2.07
N HIS A 46 -3.25 -4.58 0.98
CA HIS A 46 -3.90 -5.37 -0.06
C HIS A 46 -4.09 -6.83 0.37
N GLU A 47 -3.12 -7.41 1.07
CA GLU A 47 -3.19 -8.76 1.62
C GLU A 47 -4.30 -8.86 2.67
N GLU A 48 -4.35 -7.92 3.62
CA GLU A 48 -5.36 -7.91 4.68
C GLU A 48 -6.78 -7.61 4.17
N LEU A 49 -6.91 -6.76 3.14
CA LEU A 49 -8.22 -6.49 2.51
C LEU A 49 -8.59 -7.52 1.43
N ASP A 50 -7.81 -8.58 1.22
CA ASP A 50 -7.98 -9.57 0.14
C ASP A 50 -8.24 -8.90 -1.22
N ILE A 51 -7.46 -7.85 -1.51
CA ILE A 51 -7.54 -7.12 -2.78
C ILE A 51 -6.48 -7.71 -3.67
N GLN A 52 -6.89 -8.34 -4.78
CA GLN A 52 -5.96 -8.82 -5.78
C GLN A 52 -4.99 -7.69 -6.16
N LYS A 53 -3.71 -7.90 -5.87
CA LYS A 53 -2.64 -6.98 -6.28
C LYS A 53 -2.74 -6.90 -7.81
N PRO A 54 -2.80 -5.69 -8.40
CA PRO A 54 -2.71 -5.61 -9.84
C PRO A 54 -1.41 -6.29 -10.25
N VAL A 55 -1.51 -7.38 -11.01
CA VAL A 55 -0.36 -7.99 -11.67
C VAL A 55 0.15 -6.92 -12.61
N ILE A 56 1.22 -6.22 -12.22
CA ILE A 56 1.96 -5.39 -13.15
C ILE A 56 2.72 -6.38 -14.01
N ASP A 57 2.09 -6.79 -15.11
CA ASP A 57 2.72 -7.58 -16.15
C ASP A 57 3.72 -6.64 -16.86
N ASP A 58 5.01 -6.85 -16.61
CA ASP A 58 6.12 -6.09 -17.22
C ASP A 58 6.23 -6.36 -18.73
N SER A 59 5.31 -7.13 -19.33
CA SER A 59 5.30 -7.47 -20.75
C SER A 59 4.62 -6.43 -21.65
N ASP A 60 4.09 -5.33 -21.08
CA ASP A 60 3.42 -4.23 -21.82
C ASP A 60 4.31 -2.97 -21.99
N VAL A 61 5.64 -3.11 -21.98
CA VAL A 61 6.57 -2.04 -22.39
C VAL A 61 7.02 -2.25 -23.84
N PRO A 62 6.43 -1.56 -24.84
CA PRO A 62 6.70 -1.81 -26.26
C PRO A 62 8.02 -1.18 -26.78
N TRP A 63 9.05 -1.03 -25.96
CA TRP A 63 10.39 -0.61 -26.40
C TRP A 63 11.47 -0.92 -25.34
N ALA A 64 12.05 -2.11 -25.43
CA ALA A 64 13.39 -2.44 -24.94
C ALA A 64 14.25 -2.88 -26.11
#